data_AF-A0A2H9N193-F1
#
_entry.id   AF-A0A2H9N193-F1
#
_cell.length_a   1.000
_cell.length_b   1.000
_cell.length_c   1.000
_cell.angle_alpha   90.00
_cell.angle_beta   90.00
_cell.angle_gamma   90.00
#
_symmetry.space_group_name_H-M   'P 1'
#
loop_
_entity.id
_entity.type
_entity.pdbx_description
1 polymer ?
#
loop_
_entity_poly.entity_id
_entity_poly.type
_entity_poly.pdbx_seq_one_letter_code
_entity_poly.pdbx_strand_id
1 'polypeptide(L)'
;MFYRCSKCKKIWQYPIERCPDCFSDLERIKSEKIKVIGISKVTIPTIFHQKIPYFVLVLEDENGNKWTQKSIKEYKIGDLFKVEPCTDKNAVAIWRIKYDILEAIEKVIELLGGPPPNLGWGTKILILPTLVSPKHPYLAINTNPKFLESLIKYLIEIGGDVKNIKVAAQSFDETPIEASAQKSQLLNVCLQNQITPLDLAKTNFVKKTQDGLTFEISEEVLNSDLIINLPILKLDSKLGVRGATENILKFLKKESYLSLQYLHSQEEIMTNMPGVLPNFLTIADGQTIQKTTGFTAFLGVILASFNPFNLDRTFAEITMVSNLPGYLKKIKIEDIPIVGRKVEEVQYSIEKLGV
;
A
#
# COMPACT_ATOMS: atom_id res chain seq x y z
N MET A 1 -7.41 -8.70 13.49
CA MET A 1 -6.84 -10.05 13.76
C MET A 1 -6.63 -10.22 15.25
N PHE A 2 -6.86 -11.43 15.76
CA PHE A 2 -6.52 -11.83 17.13
C PHE A 2 -5.63 -13.08 17.08
N TYR A 3 -4.89 -13.34 18.15
CA TYR A 3 -3.91 -14.44 18.24
C TYR A 3 -4.16 -15.25 19.50
N ARG A 4 -4.23 -16.58 19.40
CA ARG A 4 -4.52 -17.48 20.53
C ARG A 4 -3.32 -18.36 20.87
N CYS A 5 -2.93 -18.43 22.17
CA CYS A 5 -1.91 -19.41 22.60
C CYS A 5 -2.49 -20.82 22.50
N SER A 6 -1.78 -21.70 21.80
CA SER A 6 -2.13 -23.12 21.68
C SER A 6 -2.22 -23.83 23.04
N LYS A 7 -1.37 -23.42 24.01
CA LYS A 7 -1.28 -23.99 25.37
C LYS A 7 -2.25 -23.38 26.38
N CYS A 8 -2.14 -22.09 26.70
CA CYS A 8 -2.95 -21.43 27.74
C CYS A 8 -4.27 -20.82 27.23
N LYS A 9 -4.55 -20.89 25.93
CA LYS A 9 -5.77 -20.39 25.27
C LYS A 9 -6.06 -18.90 25.42
N LYS A 10 -5.16 -18.12 26.04
CA LYS A 10 -5.24 -16.65 26.11
C LYS A 10 -5.17 -16.03 24.72
N ILE A 11 -5.84 -14.89 24.57
CA ILE A 11 -5.99 -14.17 23.33
C ILE A 11 -5.24 -12.85 23.40
N TRP A 12 -4.53 -12.53 22.33
CA TRP A 12 -3.75 -11.32 22.15
C TRP A 12 -4.22 -10.58 20.91
N GLN A 13 -4.20 -9.25 20.95
CA GLN A 13 -4.55 -8.42 19.79
C GLN A 13 -3.31 -7.98 18.98
N TYR A 14 -2.13 -8.06 19.60
CA TYR A 14 -0.86 -7.69 18.99
C TYR A 14 -0.24 -8.90 18.29
N PRO A 15 0.42 -8.72 17.14
CA PRO A 15 1.18 -9.77 16.45
C PRO A 15 2.50 -10.02 17.18
N ILE A 16 2.42 -10.60 18.38
CA ILE A 16 3.58 -11.06 19.13
C ILE A 16 3.96 -12.47 18.65
N GLU A 17 5.25 -12.77 18.60
CA GLU A 17 5.74 -14.06 18.05
C GLU A 17 5.38 -15.24 18.94
N ARG A 18 5.47 -15.05 20.26
CA ARG A 18 5.18 -16.06 21.27
C ARG A 18 4.33 -15.46 22.37
N CYS A 19 3.52 -16.31 22.98
CA CYS A 19 2.71 -15.88 24.11
C CYS A 19 3.61 -15.50 25.31
N PRO A 20 3.38 -14.34 25.97
CA PRO A 20 4.20 -13.88 27.08
C PRO A 20 4.15 -14.80 28.31
N ASP A 21 3.05 -15.53 28.50
CA ASP A 21 2.88 -16.40 29.67
C ASP A 21 3.37 -17.82 29.42
N CYS A 22 3.05 -18.38 28.25
CA CYS A 22 3.25 -19.80 27.94
C CYS A 22 4.52 -20.03 27.08
N PHE A 23 5.09 -18.97 26.50
CA PHE A 23 6.17 -18.96 25.49
C PHE A 23 5.96 -19.93 24.33
N SER A 24 4.70 -20.33 24.10
CA SER A 24 4.27 -21.19 23.01
C SER A 24 3.82 -20.35 21.82
N ASP A 25 3.74 -20.99 20.66
CA ASP A 25 3.32 -20.35 19.41
C ASP A 25 1.87 -19.88 19.47
N LEU A 26 1.59 -18.86 18.65
CA LEU A 26 0.31 -18.17 18.58
C LEU A 26 -0.36 -18.42 17.23
N GLU A 27 -1.61 -18.83 17.27
CA GLU A 27 -2.43 -19.09 16.09
C GLU A 27 -3.31 -17.89 15.76
N ARG A 28 -3.39 -17.52 14.48
CA ARG A 28 -4.23 -16.41 13.99
C ARG A 28 -5.70 -16.83 13.99
N ILE A 29 -6.56 -16.00 14.57
CA ILE A 29 -8.02 -16.18 14.55
C ILE A 29 -8.63 -15.21 13.53
N LYS A 30 -9.26 -15.77 12.49
CA LYS A 30 -10.09 -15.00 11.56
C LYS A 30 -11.48 -14.80 12.16
N SER A 31 -12.02 -13.59 11.94
CA SER A 31 -13.36 -13.19 12.38
C SER A 31 -14.23 -12.97 11.14
N GLU A 32 -15.40 -13.59 11.07
CA GLU A 32 -16.33 -13.48 9.94
C GLU A 32 -17.54 -12.60 10.28
N LYS A 33 -18.07 -12.68 11.50
CA LYS A 33 -19.32 -12.04 11.90
C LYS A 33 -19.06 -11.04 13.01
N ILE A 34 -19.14 -9.77 12.65
CA ILE A 34 -18.85 -8.66 13.55
C ILE A 34 -20.15 -7.96 13.91
N LYS A 35 -20.42 -7.78 15.21
CA LYS A 35 -21.58 -7.07 15.74
C LYS A 35 -21.17 -5.80 16.45
N VAL A 36 -22.01 -4.78 16.34
CA VAL A 36 -21.89 -3.54 17.12
C VAL A 36 -22.50 -3.77 18.50
N ILE A 37 -21.69 -3.72 19.55
CA ILE A 37 -22.14 -3.91 20.95
C ILE A 37 -22.14 -2.63 21.78
N GLY A 38 -21.54 -1.55 21.27
CA GLY A 38 -21.50 -0.26 21.94
C GLY A 38 -21.19 0.87 20.96
N ILE A 39 -21.73 2.05 21.21
CA ILE A 39 -21.56 3.22 20.36
C ILE A 39 -21.39 4.45 21.24
N SER A 40 -20.43 5.30 20.90
CA SER A 40 -20.26 6.61 21.51
C SER A 40 -20.10 7.67 20.43
N LYS A 41 -20.93 8.73 20.48
CA LYS A 41 -20.82 9.89 19.60
C LYS A 41 -19.76 10.83 20.15
N VAL A 42 -18.75 11.12 19.33
CA VAL A 42 -17.68 12.05 19.66
C VAL A 42 -17.90 13.36 18.93
N THR A 43 -17.93 14.45 19.70
CA THR A 43 -18.11 15.83 19.20
C THR A 43 -16.88 16.69 19.40
N ILE A 44 -15.80 16.12 19.95
CA ILE A 44 -14.52 16.81 20.16
C ILE A 44 -13.51 16.24 19.15
N PRO A 45 -12.89 17.08 18.31
CA PRO A 45 -11.94 16.60 17.33
C PRO A 45 -10.67 16.10 18.01
N THR A 46 -10.00 15.13 17.36
CA THR A 46 -8.67 14.68 17.75
C THR A 46 -7.70 14.93 16.60
N ILE A 47 -6.39 14.93 16.88
CA ILE A 47 -5.35 15.07 15.85
C ILE A 47 -5.65 14.21 14.63
N PHE A 48 -5.94 12.92 14.84
CA PHE A 48 -6.15 11.95 13.76
C PHE A 48 -7.59 11.89 13.21
N HIS A 49 -8.52 12.67 13.78
CA HIS A 49 -9.94 12.71 13.39
C HIS A 49 -10.48 14.12 13.63
N GLN A 50 -10.25 15.02 12.66
CA GLN A 50 -10.62 16.42 12.77
C GLN A 50 -12.09 16.67 12.41
N LYS A 51 -12.67 15.83 11.54
CA LYS A 51 -14.08 15.90 11.16
C LYS A 51 -14.96 15.35 12.28
N ILE A 52 -15.89 16.18 12.77
CA ILE A 52 -16.86 15.87 13.82
C ILE A 52 -18.29 16.17 13.34
N PRO A 53 -19.31 15.49 13.88
CA PRO A 53 -19.22 14.36 14.81
C PRO A 53 -18.74 13.07 14.11
N TYR A 54 -18.14 12.17 14.88
CA TYR A 54 -17.87 10.78 14.46
C TYR A 54 -18.28 9.82 15.57
N PHE A 55 -18.42 8.54 15.25
CA PHE A 55 -18.84 7.49 16.17
C PHE A 55 -17.67 6.56 16.51
N VAL A 56 -17.54 6.20 17.78
CA VAL A 56 -16.66 5.11 18.22
C VAL A 56 -17.54 3.90 18.48
N LEU A 57 -17.39 2.90 17.63
CA LEU A 57 -18.06 1.61 17.73
C LEU A 57 -17.20 0.67 18.59
N VAL A 58 -17.84 -0.05 19.49
CA VAL A 58 -17.31 -1.25 20.12
C VAL A 58 -17.85 -2.43 19.33
N LEU A 59 -16.94 -3.17 18.73
CA LEU A 59 -17.23 -4.33 17.89
C LEU A 59 -16.89 -5.62 18.64
N GLU A 60 -17.70 -6.65 18.44
CA GLU A 60 -17.50 -8.00 18.96
C GLU A 60 -17.61 -9.02 17.81
N ASP A 61 -16.69 -9.97 17.73
CA ASP A 61 -16.76 -11.08 16.78
C ASP A 61 -17.47 -12.31 17.37
N GLU A 62 -17.68 -13.34 16.55
CA GLU A 62 -18.28 -14.61 16.95
C GLU A 62 -17.48 -15.38 18.03
N ASN A 63 -16.21 -15.02 18.24
CA ASN A 63 -15.34 -15.62 19.25
C ASN A 63 -15.33 -14.82 20.57
N GLY A 64 -16.13 -13.75 20.67
CA GLY A 64 -16.21 -12.88 21.85
C GLY A 64 -15.07 -11.87 21.95
N ASN A 65 -14.26 -11.71 20.90
CA ASN A 65 -13.17 -10.74 20.88
C ASN A 65 -13.70 -9.34 20.64
N LYS A 66 -13.20 -8.36 21.40
CA LYS A 66 -13.71 -6.98 21.38
C LYS A 66 -12.66 -5.98 20.93
N TRP A 67 -13.06 -4.98 20.15
CA TRP A 67 -12.19 -3.87 19.78
C TRP A 67 -12.98 -2.61 19.43
N THR A 68 -12.27 -1.48 19.33
CA THR A 68 -12.88 -0.21 18.94
C THR A 68 -12.64 0.11 17.47
N GLN A 69 -13.63 0.72 16.82
CA GLN A 69 -13.60 1.13 15.42
C GLN A 69 -14.28 2.50 15.30
N LYS A 70 -13.57 3.50 14.77
CA LYS A 70 -14.19 4.78 14.46
C LYS A 70 -15.01 4.68 13.17
N SER A 71 -16.12 5.40 13.06
CA SER A 71 -16.86 5.54 11.82
C SER A 71 -17.52 6.91 11.71
N ILE A 72 -17.65 7.42 10.49
CA ILE A 72 -18.53 8.56 10.21
C ILE A 72 -20.01 8.15 10.17
N LYS A 73 -20.29 6.87 9.89
CA LYS A 73 -21.65 6.35 9.84
C LYS A 73 -22.14 6.04 11.25
N GLU A 74 -23.37 6.44 11.52
CA GLU A 74 -24.07 6.02 12.73
C GLU A 74 -24.58 4.59 12.56
N TYR A 75 -24.27 3.75 13.54
CA TYR A 75 -24.79 2.38 13.66
C TYR A 75 -25.73 2.31 14.87
N LYS A 76 -26.45 1.22 15.02
CA LYS A 76 -27.22 0.85 16.22
C LYS A 76 -26.60 -0.37 16.89
N ILE A 77 -26.81 -0.49 18.19
CA ILE A 77 -26.41 -1.71 18.93
C ILE A 77 -27.20 -2.89 18.34
N GLY A 78 -26.50 -3.98 18.05
CA GLY A 78 -27.04 -5.15 17.38
C GLY A 78 -26.83 -5.18 15.87
N ASP A 79 -26.43 -4.06 15.24
CA ASP A 79 -26.13 -4.03 13.81
C ASP A 79 -24.95 -4.94 13.47
N LEU A 80 -25.01 -5.57 12.29
CA LEU A 80 -23.88 -6.26 11.71
C LEU A 80 -22.93 -5.24 11.06
N PHE A 81 -21.67 -5.29 11.45
CA PHE A 81 -20.62 -4.52 10.81
C PHE A 81 -20.05 -5.32 9.63
N LYS A 82 -20.36 -4.90 8.41
CA LYS A 82 -19.78 -5.46 7.19
C LYS A 82 -19.17 -4.34 6.36
N VAL A 83 -18.03 -4.64 5.76
CA VAL A 83 -17.42 -3.80 4.73
C VAL A 83 -17.51 -4.59 3.43
N GLU A 84 -18.24 -4.04 2.47
CA GLU A 84 -18.46 -4.72 1.19
C GLU A 84 -17.24 -4.53 0.28
N PRO A 85 -16.77 -5.60 -0.38
CA PRO A 85 -15.72 -5.49 -1.37
C PRO A 85 -16.25 -4.79 -2.62
N CYS A 86 -15.35 -4.20 -3.40
CA CYS A 86 -15.64 -3.62 -4.70
C CYS A 86 -14.71 -4.25 -5.74
N THR A 87 -15.29 -4.66 -6.87
CA THR A 87 -14.55 -5.25 -7.99
C THR A 87 -14.20 -4.21 -9.07
N ASP A 88 -14.57 -2.94 -8.87
CA ASP A 88 -14.19 -1.85 -9.77
C ASP A 88 -12.68 -1.64 -9.70
N LYS A 89 -12.01 -1.70 -10.85
CA LYS A 89 -10.56 -1.45 -10.97
C LYS A 89 -10.16 -0.02 -10.60
N ASN A 90 -11.10 0.91 -10.67
CA ASN A 90 -10.92 2.30 -10.26
C ASN A 90 -11.11 2.50 -8.75
N ALA A 91 -11.58 1.48 -8.01
CA ALA A 91 -11.76 1.60 -6.58
C ALA A 91 -10.43 1.75 -5.84
N VAL A 92 -10.48 2.45 -4.71
CA VAL A 92 -9.37 2.55 -3.76
C VAL A 92 -9.82 1.98 -2.43
N ALA A 93 -9.12 0.93 -1.99
CA ALA A 93 -9.27 0.38 -0.67
C ALA A 93 -8.39 1.14 0.31
N ILE A 94 -8.98 1.60 1.41
CA ILE A 94 -8.27 2.27 2.50
C ILE A 94 -8.44 1.43 3.77
N TRP A 95 -7.33 1.09 4.42
CA TRP A 95 -7.38 0.41 5.71
C TRP A 95 -6.43 1.06 6.72
N ARG A 96 -6.75 0.94 8.00
CA ARG A 96 -5.92 1.49 9.08
C ARG A 96 -5.12 0.37 9.73
N ILE A 97 -3.80 0.52 9.76
CA ILE A 97 -2.91 -0.40 10.45
C ILE A 97 -3.11 -0.18 11.95
N LYS A 98 -3.65 -1.17 12.67
CA LYS A 98 -3.71 -1.13 14.14
C LYS A 98 -2.42 -1.67 14.74
N TYR A 99 -2.12 -2.94 14.47
CA TYR A 99 -1.00 -3.65 15.07
C TYR A 99 -0.23 -4.53 14.09
N ASP A 100 -0.92 -5.12 13.09
CA ASP A 100 -0.34 -6.07 12.14
C ASP A 100 -0.46 -5.53 10.71
N ILE A 101 0.67 -5.42 10.01
CA ILE A 101 0.73 -4.99 8.61
C ILE A 101 0.14 -6.08 7.70
N LEU A 102 0.38 -7.36 8.03
CA LEU A 102 -0.14 -8.48 7.26
C LEU A 102 -1.67 -8.47 7.24
N GLU A 103 -2.31 -8.27 8.39
CA GLU A 103 -3.76 -8.10 8.48
C GLU A 103 -4.27 -6.95 7.60
N ALA A 104 -3.56 -5.82 7.59
CA ALA A 104 -3.98 -4.68 6.81
C ALA A 104 -3.82 -4.94 5.29
N ILE A 105 -2.77 -5.66 4.86
CA ILE A 105 -2.58 -6.11 3.47
C ILE A 105 -3.70 -7.07 3.07
N GLU A 106 -4.01 -8.07 3.89
CA GLU A 106 -5.13 -8.99 3.66
C GLU A 106 -6.43 -8.23 3.46
N LYS A 107 -6.72 -7.26 4.33
CA LYS A 107 -7.97 -6.51 4.28
C LYS A 107 -8.09 -5.66 3.02
N VAL A 108 -7.04 -4.95 2.61
CA VAL A 108 -7.15 -4.14 1.37
C VAL A 108 -7.28 -5.01 0.12
N ILE A 109 -6.71 -6.21 0.10
CA ILE A 109 -6.87 -7.16 -1.01
C ILE A 109 -8.28 -7.77 -1.01
N GLU A 110 -8.79 -8.20 0.15
CA GLU A 110 -10.17 -8.67 0.31
C GLU A 110 -11.18 -7.62 -0.18
N LEU A 111 -10.95 -6.34 0.15
CA LEU A 111 -11.80 -5.23 -0.26
C LEU A 111 -11.80 -4.95 -1.76
N LEU A 112 -10.77 -5.37 -2.49
CA LEU A 112 -10.67 -5.22 -3.94
C LEU A 112 -11.11 -6.47 -4.71
N GLY A 113 -11.84 -7.38 -4.05
CA GLY A 113 -12.36 -8.60 -4.67
C GLY A 113 -11.58 -9.87 -4.35
N GLY A 114 -10.61 -9.80 -3.43
CA GLY A 114 -9.87 -10.96 -2.95
C GLY A 114 -8.54 -11.21 -3.68
N PRO A 115 -7.85 -12.30 -3.35
CA PRO A 115 -6.58 -12.65 -3.99
C PRO A 115 -6.77 -12.87 -5.50
N PRO A 116 -5.72 -12.70 -6.32
CA PRO A 116 -5.78 -12.98 -7.75
C PRO A 116 -6.30 -14.40 -8.02
N PRO A 117 -7.27 -14.61 -8.92
CA PRO A 117 -8.03 -15.86 -9.03
C PRO A 117 -7.25 -17.09 -9.51
N ASN A 118 -5.93 -16.98 -9.76
CA ASN A 118 -5.09 -18.07 -10.28
C ASN A 118 -3.71 -18.12 -9.62
N LEU A 119 -3.58 -17.69 -8.36
CA LEU A 119 -2.30 -17.82 -7.66
C LEU A 119 -2.00 -19.30 -7.38
N GLY A 120 -0.93 -19.81 -7.97
CA GLY A 120 -0.44 -21.17 -7.77
C GLY A 120 1.07 -21.24 -7.85
N TRP A 121 1.63 -22.42 -7.66
CA TRP A 121 3.09 -22.59 -7.60
C TRP A 121 3.83 -22.12 -8.86
N GLY A 122 3.18 -22.10 -10.03
CA GLY A 122 3.79 -21.64 -11.28
C GLY A 122 3.67 -20.13 -11.55
N THR A 123 2.94 -19.36 -10.73
CA THR A 123 2.68 -17.95 -10.99
C THR A 123 3.95 -17.11 -10.83
N LYS A 124 4.35 -16.39 -11.87
CA LYS A 124 5.47 -15.44 -11.83
C LYS A 124 5.02 -14.13 -11.21
N ILE A 125 5.62 -13.77 -10.07
CA ILE A 125 5.24 -12.60 -9.29
C ILE A 125 6.38 -11.58 -9.31
N LEU A 126 6.09 -10.37 -9.79
CA LEU A 126 7.03 -9.25 -9.77
C LEU A 126 6.57 -8.21 -8.75
N ILE A 127 7.41 -7.91 -7.78
CA ILE A 127 7.14 -6.88 -6.77
C ILE A 127 8.06 -5.69 -7.04
N LEU A 128 7.49 -4.50 -7.18
CA LEU A 128 8.22 -3.25 -7.38
C LEU A 128 8.10 -2.35 -6.14
N PRO A 129 8.99 -2.46 -5.14
CA PRO A 129 9.08 -1.48 -4.07
C PRO A 129 9.61 -0.13 -4.56
N THR A 130 9.30 0.93 -3.82
CA THR A 130 10.04 2.19 -3.95
C THR A 130 11.45 2.01 -3.41
N LEU A 131 12.42 2.16 -4.30
CA LEU A 131 13.84 2.15 -3.98
C LEU A 131 14.54 3.27 -4.74
N VAL A 132 14.72 4.41 -4.07
CA VAL A 132 15.16 5.65 -4.72
C VAL A 132 16.52 6.15 -4.22
N SER A 133 16.94 5.80 -3.00
CA SER A 133 18.23 6.28 -2.47
C SER A 133 18.78 5.38 -1.35
N PRO A 134 20.10 5.43 -1.06
CA PRO A 134 20.73 4.65 0.00
C PRO A 134 20.46 5.28 1.37
N LYS A 135 19.24 5.08 1.87
CA LYS A 135 18.74 5.67 3.11
C LYS A 135 18.11 4.59 3.99
N HIS A 136 18.34 4.73 5.30
CA HIS A 136 17.81 3.80 6.29
C HIS A 136 16.27 3.90 6.36
N PRO A 137 15.54 2.79 6.61
CA PRO A 137 14.08 2.77 6.69
C PRO A 137 13.43 3.82 7.59
N TYR A 138 14.12 4.30 8.62
CA TYR A 138 13.58 5.29 9.58
C TYR A 138 13.25 6.63 8.91
N LEU A 139 13.85 6.92 7.73
CA LEU A 139 13.62 8.15 6.97
C LEU A 139 12.38 8.11 6.08
N ALA A 140 11.70 6.96 5.96
CA ALA A 140 10.52 6.80 5.10
C ALA A 140 10.75 7.22 3.63
N ILE A 141 11.97 7.02 3.11
CA ILE A 141 12.33 7.34 1.73
C ILE A 141 12.15 6.14 0.79
N ASN A 142 12.36 4.93 1.28
CA ASN A 142 12.12 3.71 0.51
C ASN A 142 10.99 2.93 1.17
N THR A 143 10.41 1.97 0.44
CA THR A 143 9.42 1.05 1.02
C THR A 143 9.97 0.43 2.30
N ASN A 144 9.15 0.33 3.34
CA ASN A 144 9.58 -0.24 4.60
C ASN A 144 9.89 -1.74 4.44
N PRO A 145 11.02 -2.25 4.96
CA PRO A 145 11.35 -3.68 4.86
C PRO A 145 10.29 -4.58 5.50
N LYS A 146 9.67 -4.18 6.62
CA LYS A 146 8.57 -4.95 7.24
C LYS A 146 7.33 -5.00 6.36
N PHE A 147 7.11 -3.97 5.54
CA PHE A 147 5.99 -3.92 4.60
C PHE A 147 6.19 -4.91 3.45
N LEU A 148 7.39 -4.91 2.86
CA LEU A 148 7.79 -5.89 1.85
C LEU A 148 7.72 -7.32 2.40
N GLU A 149 8.27 -7.54 3.61
CA GLU A 149 8.24 -8.84 4.28
C GLU A 149 6.81 -9.32 4.54
N SER A 150 5.93 -8.43 5.00
CA SER A 150 4.51 -8.77 5.23
C SER A 150 3.79 -9.13 3.94
N LEU A 151 4.09 -8.44 2.83
CA LEU A 151 3.55 -8.82 1.52
C LEU A 151 4.06 -10.19 1.06
N ILE A 152 5.36 -10.43 1.18
CA ILE A 152 5.97 -11.73 0.81
C ILE A 152 5.31 -12.85 1.61
N LYS A 153 5.18 -12.67 2.93
CA LYS A 153 4.51 -13.64 3.81
C LYS A 153 3.07 -13.89 3.37
N TYR A 154 2.31 -12.83 3.08
CA TYR A 154 0.96 -12.96 2.54
C TYR A 154 0.94 -13.82 1.27
N LEU A 155 1.78 -13.49 0.28
CA LEU A 155 1.83 -14.20 -1.00
C LEU A 155 2.15 -15.68 -0.85
N ILE A 156 3.07 -16.03 0.07
CA ILE A 156 3.39 -17.43 0.40
C ILE A 156 2.19 -18.11 1.08
N GLU A 157 1.53 -17.45 2.04
CA GLU A 157 0.35 -17.99 2.74
C GLU A 157 -0.82 -18.30 1.79
N ILE A 158 -0.96 -17.54 0.70
CA ILE A 158 -1.99 -17.77 -0.32
C ILE A 158 -1.51 -18.65 -1.49
N GLY A 159 -0.34 -19.28 -1.39
CA GLY A 159 0.13 -20.33 -2.31
C GLY A 159 1.16 -19.92 -3.36
N GLY A 160 1.72 -18.71 -3.26
CA GLY A 160 2.84 -18.28 -4.10
C GLY A 160 4.14 -19.03 -3.80
N ASP A 161 4.87 -19.44 -4.84
CA ASP A 161 6.21 -20.02 -4.70
C ASP A 161 7.27 -18.92 -4.63
N VAL A 162 8.04 -18.92 -3.54
CA VAL A 162 9.18 -18.03 -3.30
C VAL A 162 10.12 -17.96 -4.50
N LYS A 163 10.34 -19.08 -5.20
CA LYS A 163 11.25 -19.15 -6.36
C LYS A 163 10.74 -18.35 -7.56
N ASN A 164 9.44 -18.10 -7.64
CA ASN A 164 8.79 -17.34 -8.69
C ASN A 164 8.48 -15.89 -8.29
N ILE A 165 8.86 -15.48 -7.08
CA ILE A 165 8.82 -14.09 -6.64
C ILE A 165 10.14 -13.41 -7.00
N LYS A 166 10.07 -12.28 -7.69
CA LYS A 166 11.20 -11.36 -7.91
C LYS A 166 10.89 -10.01 -7.31
N VAL A 167 11.84 -9.44 -6.56
CA VAL A 167 11.75 -8.06 -6.05
C VAL A 167 12.61 -7.19 -6.95
N ALA A 168 11.95 -6.37 -7.77
CA ALA A 168 12.56 -5.60 -8.82
C ALA A 168 12.81 -4.15 -8.40
N ALA A 169 13.87 -3.54 -8.95
CA ALA A 169 14.12 -2.12 -8.81
C ALA A 169 14.97 -1.60 -9.98
N GLN A 170 15.06 -0.27 -10.12
CA GLN A 170 15.91 0.38 -11.10
C GLN A 170 16.38 1.73 -10.59
N SER A 171 17.68 2.02 -10.70
CA SER A 171 18.20 3.34 -10.40
C SER A 171 18.02 4.29 -11.58
N PHE A 172 17.48 5.49 -11.33
CA PHE A 172 17.43 6.58 -12.33
C PHE A 172 18.45 7.68 -12.02
N ASP A 173 19.28 7.50 -11.00
CA ASP A 173 20.39 8.40 -10.69
C ASP A 173 21.73 7.68 -10.95
N GLU A 174 22.82 8.24 -10.43
CA GLU A 174 24.18 7.67 -10.55
C GLU A 174 24.48 6.64 -9.47
N THR A 175 23.61 6.50 -8.47
CA THR A 175 23.78 5.55 -7.38
C THR A 175 23.44 4.14 -7.87
N PRO A 176 24.32 3.15 -7.67
CA PRO A 176 24.00 1.75 -7.91
C PRO A 176 22.76 1.31 -7.11
N ILE A 177 21.85 0.59 -7.75
CA ILE A 177 20.59 0.20 -7.11
C ILE A 177 20.81 -0.70 -5.89
N GLU A 178 21.89 -1.50 -5.92
CA GLU A 178 22.30 -2.40 -4.85
C GLU A 178 22.68 -1.63 -3.57
N ALA A 179 23.32 -0.46 -3.70
CA ALA A 179 23.63 0.39 -2.55
C ALA A 179 22.35 0.90 -1.87
N SER A 180 21.35 1.27 -2.67
CA SER A 180 20.02 1.63 -2.19
C SER A 180 19.34 0.43 -1.50
N ALA A 181 19.36 -0.75 -2.12
CA ALA A 181 18.74 -1.97 -1.59
C ALA A 181 19.36 -2.41 -0.25
N GLN A 182 20.69 -2.31 -0.14
CA GLN A 182 21.42 -2.66 1.08
C GLN A 182 21.11 -1.67 2.21
N LYS A 183 21.21 -0.36 1.97
CA LYS A 183 21.02 0.65 3.02
C LYS A 183 19.57 0.77 3.48
N SER A 184 18.62 0.49 2.59
CA SER A 184 17.18 0.41 2.89
C SER A 184 16.77 -0.92 3.53
N GLN A 185 17.69 -1.88 3.67
CA GLN A 185 17.43 -3.22 4.20
C GLN A 185 16.47 -4.09 3.36
N LEU A 186 16.01 -3.61 2.20
CA LEU A 186 15.18 -4.43 1.29
C LEU A 186 15.95 -5.64 0.75
N LEU A 187 17.27 -5.50 0.56
CA LEU A 187 18.12 -6.63 0.19
C LEU A 187 18.10 -7.72 1.27
N ASN A 188 18.11 -7.35 2.56
CA ASN A 188 18.07 -8.31 3.66
C ASN A 188 16.76 -9.11 3.66
N VAL A 189 15.64 -8.43 3.41
CA VAL A 189 14.32 -9.10 3.29
C VAL A 189 14.34 -10.12 2.17
N CYS A 190 14.91 -9.77 1.01
CA CYS A 190 15.04 -10.71 -0.11
C CYS A 190 15.90 -11.92 0.27
N LEU A 191 17.08 -11.71 0.85
CA LEU A 191 18.01 -12.79 1.23
C LEU A 191 17.42 -13.71 2.30
N GLN A 192 16.80 -13.15 3.34
CA GLN A 192 16.18 -13.93 4.43
C GLN A 192 15.03 -14.82 3.94
N ASN A 193 14.30 -14.34 2.93
CA ASN A 193 13.19 -15.08 2.32
C ASN A 193 13.62 -15.88 1.08
N GLN A 194 14.91 -15.96 0.74
CA GLN A 194 15.43 -16.66 -0.45
C GLN A 194 14.81 -16.18 -1.77
N ILE A 195 14.46 -14.89 -1.84
CA ILE A 195 13.87 -14.24 -3.01
C ILE A 195 14.97 -13.61 -3.86
N THR A 196 14.80 -13.66 -5.17
CA THR A 196 15.75 -13.08 -6.13
C THR A 196 15.54 -11.55 -6.21
N PRO A 197 16.50 -10.72 -5.77
CA PRO A 197 16.50 -9.31 -6.09
C PRO A 197 16.83 -9.14 -7.58
N LEU A 198 16.14 -8.22 -8.26
CA LEU A 198 16.28 -8.01 -9.70
C LEU A 198 16.55 -6.52 -9.99
N ASP A 199 17.67 -6.24 -10.64
CA ASP A 199 17.93 -4.93 -11.24
C ASP A 199 17.37 -4.91 -12.67
N LEU A 200 16.28 -4.18 -12.87
CA LEU A 200 15.62 -4.06 -14.16
C LEU A 200 16.53 -3.43 -15.22
N ALA A 201 17.49 -2.57 -14.83
CA ALA A 201 18.40 -1.92 -15.80
C ALA A 201 19.30 -2.93 -16.52
N LYS A 202 19.51 -4.11 -15.92
CA LYS A 202 20.32 -5.20 -16.48
C LYS A 202 19.47 -6.20 -17.30
N THR A 203 18.20 -5.91 -17.51
CA THR A 203 17.25 -6.75 -18.27
C THR A 203 16.93 -6.16 -19.65
N ASN A 204 16.16 -6.91 -20.43
CA ASN A 204 15.68 -6.44 -21.72
C ASN A 204 14.46 -5.52 -21.58
N PHE A 205 14.29 -4.64 -22.57
CA PHE A 205 13.14 -3.75 -22.67
C PHE A 205 12.50 -3.86 -24.04
N VAL A 206 11.17 -3.79 -24.07
CA VAL A 206 10.34 -3.87 -25.28
C VAL A 206 9.73 -2.51 -25.56
N LYS A 207 9.82 -2.06 -26.81
CA LYS A 207 9.20 -0.82 -27.28
C LYS A 207 7.68 -0.99 -27.42
N LYS A 208 6.91 -0.09 -26.83
CA LYS A 208 5.46 0.04 -26.98
C LYS A 208 5.14 1.50 -27.29
N THR A 209 4.26 1.75 -28.26
CA THR A 209 3.88 3.10 -28.66
C THR A 209 2.42 3.34 -28.33
N GLN A 210 2.12 4.49 -27.72
CA GLN A 210 0.76 4.96 -27.42
C GLN A 210 0.70 6.46 -27.72
N ASP A 211 -0.25 6.85 -28.56
CA ASP A 211 -0.49 8.27 -28.95
C ASP A 211 0.78 9.02 -29.36
N GLY A 212 1.65 8.35 -30.12
CA GLY A 212 2.91 8.90 -30.64
C GLY A 212 4.09 8.87 -29.66
N LEU A 213 3.88 8.51 -28.38
CA LEU A 213 4.94 8.33 -27.40
C LEU A 213 5.43 6.88 -27.41
N THR A 214 6.75 6.68 -27.56
CA THR A 214 7.38 5.36 -27.49
C THR A 214 8.00 5.13 -26.12
N PHE A 215 7.50 4.11 -25.42
CA PHE A 215 7.96 3.65 -24.11
C PHE A 215 8.79 2.37 -24.27
N GLU A 216 9.97 2.30 -23.65
CA GLU A 216 10.71 1.04 -23.50
C GLU A 216 10.40 0.43 -22.13
N ILE A 217 9.61 -0.64 -22.10
CA ILE A 217 9.10 -1.28 -20.87
C ILE A 217 9.86 -2.58 -20.61
N SER A 218 10.23 -2.85 -19.36
CA SER A 218 10.95 -4.06 -19.01
C SER A 218 10.18 -5.31 -19.43
N GLU A 219 10.88 -6.23 -20.10
CA GLU A 219 10.33 -7.50 -20.53
C GLU A 219 9.86 -8.35 -19.33
N GLU A 220 10.50 -8.21 -18.17
CA GLU A 220 10.12 -8.89 -16.92
C GLU A 220 8.72 -8.49 -16.43
N VAL A 221 8.34 -7.23 -16.65
CA VAL A 221 6.99 -6.71 -16.33
C VAL A 221 5.96 -7.35 -17.24
N LEU A 222 6.26 -7.50 -18.54
CA LEU A 222 5.36 -8.09 -19.52
C LEU A 222 5.21 -9.61 -19.37
N ASN A 223 6.26 -10.28 -18.87
CA ASN A 223 6.33 -11.73 -18.72
C ASN A 223 5.88 -12.24 -17.34
N SER A 224 5.40 -11.35 -16.47
CA SER A 224 4.92 -11.69 -15.13
C SER A 224 3.40 -11.86 -15.12
N ASP A 225 2.91 -12.85 -14.38
CA ASP A 225 1.49 -13.15 -14.27
C ASP A 225 0.81 -12.25 -13.23
N LEU A 226 1.56 -11.87 -12.17
CA LEU A 226 1.12 -10.96 -11.13
C LEU A 226 2.17 -9.89 -10.88
N ILE A 227 1.75 -8.64 -10.96
CA ILE A 227 2.62 -7.48 -10.75
C ILE A 227 2.08 -6.69 -9.57
N ILE A 228 2.92 -6.47 -8.57
CA ILE A 228 2.57 -5.71 -7.38
C ILE A 228 3.47 -4.48 -7.29
N ASN A 229 2.88 -3.31 -7.51
CA ASN A 229 3.50 -2.03 -7.25
C ASN A 229 3.42 -1.76 -5.74
N LEU A 230 4.56 -1.60 -5.06
CA LEU A 230 4.66 -1.52 -3.60
C LEU A 230 5.24 -0.17 -3.13
N PRO A 231 4.63 0.97 -3.49
CA PRO A 231 5.20 2.27 -3.21
C PRO A 231 5.12 2.62 -1.72
N ILE A 232 6.03 3.49 -1.26
CA ILE A 232 5.80 4.28 -0.04
C ILE A 232 5.19 5.63 -0.41
N LEU A 233 4.16 6.04 0.31
CA LEU A 233 3.48 7.32 0.11
C LEU A 233 4.28 8.46 0.76
N LYS A 234 4.38 9.60 0.08
CA LYS A 234 5.12 10.77 0.56
C LYS A 234 4.52 12.08 0.06
N LEU A 235 4.76 13.14 0.80
CA LEU A 235 4.47 14.50 0.36
C LEU A 235 5.66 15.07 -0.42
N ASP A 236 5.36 15.87 -1.44
CA ASP A 236 6.36 16.54 -2.27
C ASP A 236 5.98 18.01 -2.49
N SER A 237 6.95 18.91 -2.40
CA SER A 237 6.69 20.34 -2.49
C SER A 237 6.26 20.82 -3.88
N LYS A 238 6.62 20.07 -4.93
CA LYS A 238 6.32 20.41 -6.33
C LYS A 238 5.09 19.66 -6.85
N LEU A 239 5.02 18.36 -6.59
CA LEU A 239 3.97 17.45 -7.08
C LEU A 239 2.82 17.27 -6.07
N GLY A 240 2.96 17.79 -4.86
CA GLY A 240 2.03 17.57 -3.76
C GLY A 240 2.21 16.20 -3.12
N VAL A 241 2.11 15.14 -3.91
CA VAL A 241 2.29 13.76 -3.47
C VAL A 241 3.20 12.96 -4.41
N ARG A 242 3.89 11.99 -3.84
CA ARG A 242 4.63 10.93 -4.55
C ARG A 242 4.20 9.58 -3.99
N GLY A 243 4.07 8.60 -4.87
CA GLY A 243 3.53 7.30 -4.50
C GLY A 243 3.43 6.37 -5.71
N ALA A 244 2.23 5.90 -5.99
CA ALA A 244 1.96 4.85 -6.95
C ALA A 244 2.38 5.22 -8.38
N THR A 245 2.02 6.41 -8.82
CA THR A 245 2.22 6.86 -10.20
C THR A 245 3.70 7.10 -10.52
N GLU A 246 4.48 7.60 -9.57
CA GLU A 246 5.92 7.75 -9.73
C GLU A 246 6.62 6.39 -9.74
N ASN A 247 6.21 5.47 -8.86
CA ASN A 247 6.92 4.22 -8.68
C ASN A 247 6.89 3.37 -9.97
N ILE A 248 5.75 3.30 -10.65
CA ILE A 248 5.60 2.53 -11.91
C ILE A 248 6.44 3.07 -13.06
N LEU A 249 6.97 4.29 -12.98
CA LEU A 249 7.94 4.79 -13.96
C LEU A 249 9.20 3.91 -14.01
N LYS A 250 9.51 3.19 -12.92
CA LYS A 250 10.65 2.27 -12.85
C LYS A 250 10.48 1.01 -13.70
N PHE A 251 9.29 0.74 -14.24
CA PHE A 251 9.09 -0.25 -15.28
C PHE A 251 9.68 0.18 -16.63
N LEU A 252 9.87 1.48 -16.84
CA LEU A 252 10.48 2.02 -18.04
C LEU A 252 12.01 1.95 -17.96
N LYS A 253 12.65 1.80 -19.10
CA LYS A 253 14.10 1.98 -19.22
C LYS A 253 14.45 3.43 -18.88
N LYS A 254 15.47 3.63 -18.04
CA LYS A 254 15.95 4.96 -17.62
C LYS A 254 16.11 5.92 -18.81
N GLU A 255 16.86 5.54 -19.85
CA GLU A 255 17.15 6.42 -20.99
C GLU A 255 15.88 6.77 -21.78
N SER A 256 14.96 5.81 -21.91
CA SER A 256 13.67 6.05 -22.57
C SER A 256 12.83 7.05 -21.79
N TYR A 257 12.72 6.90 -20.47
CA TYR A 257 11.98 7.85 -19.64
C TYR A 257 12.61 9.25 -19.64
N LEU A 258 13.93 9.35 -19.51
CA LEU A 258 14.64 10.64 -19.56
C LEU A 258 14.46 11.34 -20.93
N SER A 259 14.48 10.57 -22.02
CA SER A 259 14.22 11.11 -23.37
C SER A 259 12.79 11.63 -23.51
N LEU A 260 11.80 10.90 -22.97
CA LEU A 260 10.41 11.35 -22.94
C LEU A 260 10.26 12.65 -22.13
N GLN A 261 10.90 12.75 -20.97
CA GLN A 261 10.87 13.97 -20.15
C GLN A 261 11.47 15.19 -20.84
N TYR A 262 12.39 14.99 -21.79
CA TYR A 262 12.98 16.06 -22.59
C TYR A 262 12.04 16.55 -23.70
N LEU A 263 11.25 15.63 -24.28
CA LEU A 263 10.43 15.90 -25.46
C LEU A 263 8.96 16.21 -25.16
N HIS A 264 8.46 15.77 -24.01
CA HIS A 264 7.04 15.82 -23.65
C HIS A 264 6.84 16.32 -22.23
N SER A 265 5.65 16.86 -21.97
CA SER A 265 5.24 17.22 -20.63
C SER A 265 5.04 15.98 -19.76
N GLN A 266 5.24 16.12 -18.44
CA GLN A 266 4.92 15.06 -17.48
C GLN A 266 3.45 14.61 -17.62
N GLU A 267 2.55 15.54 -17.92
CA GLU A 267 1.12 15.24 -18.09
C GLU A 267 0.86 14.31 -19.28
N GLU A 268 1.50 14.55 -20.43
CA GLU A 268 1.40 13.66 -21.60
C GLU A 268 1.97 12.27 -21.30
N ILE A 269 3.14 12.19 -20.67
CA ILE A 269 3.78 10.93 -20.32
C ILE A 269 2.86 10.11 -19.40
N MET A 270 2.38 10.74 -18.33
CA MET A 270 1.55 10.09 -17.31
C MET A 270 0.18 9.67 -17.83
N THR A 271 -0.40 10.42 -18.78
CA THR A 271 -1.70 10.07 -19.37
C THR A 271 -1.60 8.86 -20.31
N ASN A 272 -0.49 8.72 -21.04
CA ASN A 272 -0.32 7.67 -22.06
C ASN A 272 0.32 6.39 -21.53
N MET A 273 1.21 6.48 -20.53
CA MET A 273 1.93 5.32 -19.98
C MET A 273 1.02 4.17 -19.51
N PRO A 274 -0.12 4.40 -18.86
CA PRO A 274 -0.98 3.29 -18.41
C PRO A 274 -1.51 2.42 -19.56
N GLY A 275 -1.66 2.99 -20.77
CA GLY A 275 -2.14 2.26 -21.94
C GLY A 275 -1.16 1.20 -22.47
N VAL A 276 0.11 1.28 -22.08
CA VAL A 276 1.17 0.33 -22.51
C VAL A 276 1.59 -0.64 -21.41
N LEU A 277 1.15 -0.43 -20.17
CA LEU A 277 1.48 -1.29 -19.04
C LEU A 277 0.44 -2.42 -18.90
N PRO A 278 0.85 -3.63 -18.47
CA PRO A 278 -0.09 -4.68 -18.08
C PRO A 278 -0.86 -4.27 -16.82
N ASN A 279 -1.92 -5.04 -16.48
CA ASN A 279 -2.61 -4.83 -15.20
C ASN A 279 -1.66 -5.15 -14.03
N PHE A 280 -1.66 -4.29 -13.02
CA PHE A 280 -0.91 -4.48 -11.77
C PHE A 280 -1.77 -4.04 -10.58
N LEU A 281 -1.52 -4.65 -9.43
CA LEU A 281 -2.10 -4.21 -8.17
C LEU A 281 -1.12 -3.27 -7.47
N THR A 282 -1.56 -2.10 -7.05
CA THR A 282 -0.78 -1.24 -6.16
C THR A 282 -1.21 -1.47 -4.72
N ILE A 283 -0.23 -1.68 -3.83
CA ILE A 283 -0.41 -1.71 -2.37
C ILE A 283 0.59 -0.71 -1.79
N ALA A 284 0.11 0.40 -1.25
CA ALA A 284 0.94 1.52 -0.85
C ALA A 284 1.13 1.58 0.67
N ASP A 285 2.38 1.71 1.09
CA ASP A 285 2.77 1.95 2.48
C ASP A 285 2.50 3.40 2.86
N GLY A 286 1.45 3.62 3.65
CA GLY A 286 1.11 4.89 4.25
C GLY A 286 1.22 4.86 5.78
N GLN A 287 2.03 3.97 6.36
CA GLN A 287 2.14 3.87 7.82
C GLN A 287 2.87 5.10 8.38
N THR A 288 4.11 5.28 7.95
CA THR A 288 4.96 6.42 8.28
C THR A 288 5.45 6.99 6.98
N ILE A 289 5.04 8.23 6.68
CA ILE A 289 5.34 8.89 5.42
C ILE A 289 6.38 9.99 5.60
N GLN A 290 7.00 10.45 4.52
CA GLN A 290 7.85 11.63 4.53
C GLN A 290 7.05 12.90 4.20
N LYS A 291 7.24 13.95 5.01
CA LYS A 291 6.73 15.31 4.77
C LYS A 291 7.56 16.04 3.73
N THR A 292 7.05 17.17 3.21
CA THR A 292 7.81 18.03 2.29
C THR A 292 9.12 18.56 2.87
N THR A 293 9.21 18.65 4.20
CA THR A 293 10.42 19.06 4.94
C THR A 293 11.49 17.96 5.04
N GLY A 294 11.19 16.73 4.63
CA GLY A 294 12.05 15.56 4.79
C GLY A 294 11.92 14.82 6.12
N PHE A 295 11.19 15.38 7.10
CA PHE A 295 10.85 14.70 8.36
C PHE A 295 9.75 13.65 8.14
N THR A 296 9.66 12.69 9.04
CA THR A 296 8.62 11.65 8.97
C THR A 296 7.38 12.03 9.78
N ALA A 297 6.23 11.49 9.37
CA ALA A 297 4.97 11.63 10.09
C ALA A 297 4.18 10.32 10.04
N PHE A 298 3.52 9.99 11.14
CA PHE A 298 2.67 8.80 11.22
C PHE A 298 1.28 9.10 10.65
N LEU A 299 0.86 8.33 9.65
CA LEU A 299 -0.49 8.36 9.09
C LEU A 299 -1.25 7.06 9.43
N GLY A 300 -0.56 5.92 9.39
CA GLY A 300 -1.06 4.63 9.89
C GLY A 300 -2.04 3.93 8.96
N VAL A 301 -1.95 4.13 7.65
CA VAL A 301 -2.87 3.55 6.66
C VAL A 301 -2.16 2.70 5.61
N ILE A 302 -2.89 1.78 5.00
CA ILE A 302 -2.54 1.15 3.73
C ILE A 302 -3.59 1.55 2.72
N LEU A 303 -3.15 1.89 1.52
CA LEU A 303 -4.03 2.07 0.37
C LEU A 303 -3.76 0.96 -0.64
N ALA A 304 -4.78 0.46 -1.32
CA ALA A 304 -4.60 -0.40 -2.48
C ALA A 304 -5.56 -0.02 -3.61
N SER A 305 -5.11 -0.23 -4.86
CA SER A 305 -5.92 -0.01 -6.06
C SER A 305 -5.27 -0.64 -7.28
N PHE A 306 -6.08 -0.96 -8.30
CA PHE A 306 -5.57 -1.27 -9.64
C PHE A 306 -5.33 0.01 -10.47
N ASN A 307 -5.81 1.16 -10.00
CA ASN A 307 -5.57 2.46 -10.63
C ASN A 307 -4.63 3.31 -9.76
N PRO A 308 -3.35 3.49 -10.15
CA PRO A 308 -2.37 4.23 -9.35
C PRO A 308 -2.70 5.71 -9.22
N PHE A 309 -3.40 6.30 -10.20
CA PHE A 309 -3.78 7.72 -10.17
C PHE A 309 -4.86 7.98 -9.16
N ASN A 310 -5.86 7.11 -9.09
CA ASN A 310 -6.91 7.20 -8.08
C ASN A 310 -6.34 7.02 -6.67
N LEU A 311 -5.35 6.13 -6.51
CA LEU A 311 -4.66 5.94 -5.25
C LEU A 311 -3.91 7.21 -4.81
N ASP A 312 -3.10 7.80 -5.69
CA ASP A 312 -2.37 9.04 -5.38
C ASP A 312 -3.33 10.23 -5.15
N ARG A 313 -4.42 10.33 -5.92
CA ARG A 313 -5.47 11.35 -5.73
C ARG A 313 -6.19 11.19 -4.39
N THR A 314 -6.46 9.96 -3.98
CA THR A 314 -7.06 9.64 -2.67
C THR A 314 -6.09 9.98 -1.55
N PHE A 315 -4.82 9.63 -1.70
CA PHE A 315 -3.78 9.98 -0.72
C PHE A 315 -3.62 11.50 -0.57
N ALA A 316 -3.67 12.26 -1.66
CA ALA A 316 -3.69 13.72 -1.61
C ALA A 316 -4.88 14.26 -0.81
N GLU A 317 -6.07 13.66 -0.97
CA GLU A 317 -7.27 14.06 -0.20
C GLU A 317 -7.11 13.76 1.29
N ILE A 318 -6.62 12.56 1.64
CA ILE A 318 -6.35 12.14 3.02
C ILE A 318 -5.39 13.12 3.70
N THR A 319 -4.37 13.56 2.98
CA THR A 319 -3.33 14.46 3.51
C THR A 319 -3.65 15.94 3.36
N MET A 320 -4.82 16.26 2.79
CA MET A 320 -5.33 17.61 2.55
C MET A 320 -4.38 18.47 1.69
N VAL A 321 -3.68 17.85 0.75
CA VAL A 321 -2.79 18.54 -0.19
C VAL A 321 -3.59 19.07 -1.37
N SER A 322 -3.52 20.38 -1.60
CA SER A 322 -4.22 21.07 -2.68
C SER A 322 -3.38 21.27 -3.94
N ASN A 323 -2.05 21.38 -3.80
CA ASN A 323 -1.16 21.59 -4.94
C ASN A 323 -0.85 20.27 -5.64
N LEU A 324 -1.66 19.93 -6.63
CA LEU A 324 -1.51 18.70 -7.42
C LEU A 324 -1.14 18.99 -8.88
N PRO A 325 -0.44 18.06 -9.57
CA PRO A 325 -0.19 18.15 -11.00
C PRO A 325 -1.49 17.99 -11.81
N GLY A 326 -1.49 18.45 -13.06
CA GLY A 326 -2.66 18.48 -13.94
C GLY A 326 -3.36 17.12 -14.07
N TYR A 327 -2.58 16.05 -14.23
CA TYR A 327 -3.08 14.68 -14.36
C TYR A 327 -3.82 14.16 -13.11
N LEU A 328 -3.49 14.65 -11.90
CA LEU A 328 -4.24 14.31 -10.68
C LEU A 328 -5.40 15.29 -10.45
N LYS A 329 -5.25 16.58 -10.79
CA LYS A 329 -6.31 17.60 -10.63
C LYS A 329 -7.56 17.28 -11.45
N LYS A 330 -7.40 16.64 -12.60
CA LYS A 330 -8.50 16.20 -13.47
C LYS A 330 -9.36 15.11 -12.84
N ILE A 331 -8.82 14.37 -11.86
CA ILE A 331 -9.52 13.28 -11.19
C ILE A 331 -10.28 13.85 -9.98
N LYS A 332 -11.60 13.76 -10.05
CA LYS A 332 -12.49 14.14 -8.95
C LYS A 332 -12.54 13.01 -7.93
N ILE A 333 -12.45 13.36 -6.65
CA ILE A 333 -12.48 12.35 -5.57
C ILE A 333 -13.84 11.66 -5.50
N GLU A 334 -14.89 12.37 -5.89
CA GLU A 334 -16.27 11.91 -5.94
C GLU A 334 -16.48 10.78 -6.97
N ASP A 335 -15.62 10.71 -7.99
CA ASP A 335 -15.67 9.70 -9.05
C ASP A 335 -14.89 8.42 -8.66
N ILE A 336 -14.19 8.43 -7.52
CA ILE A 336 -13.39 7.28 -7.04
C ILE A 336 -14.21 6.45 -6.06
N PRO A 337 -14.52 5.18 -6.37
CA PRO A 337 -15.17 4.29 -5.41
C PRO A 337 -14.24 4.01 -4.21
N ILE A 338 -14.60 4.50 -3.02
CA ILE A 338 -13.84 4.26 -1.79
C ILE A 338 -14.45 3.11 -0.97
N VAL A 339 -13.64 2.06 -0.76
CA VAL A 339 -13.97 0.89 0.08
C VAL A 339 -13.06 0.80 1.31
N GLY A 340 -13.54 0.12 2.36
CA GLY A 340 -12.84 0.13 3.65
C GLY A 340 -13.16 1.37 4.46
N ARG A 341 -12.12 2.10 4.84
CA ARG A 341 -12.20 3.39 5.52
C ARG A 341 -12.65 4.47 4.56
N LYS A 342 -13.50 5.37 5.03
CA LYS A 342 -13.81 6.60 4.29
C LYS A 342 -12.67 7.61 4.44
N VAL A 343 -12.48 8.45 3.43
CA VAL A 343 -11.38 9.43 3.43
C VAL A 343 -11.48 10.33 4.66
N GLU A 344 -12.68 10.76 5.03
CA GLU A 344 -12.97 11.60 6.19
C GLU A 344 -12.59 10.94 7.52
N GLU A 345 -12.59 9.61 7.60
CA GLU A 345 -12.21 8.87 8.81
C GLU A 345 -10.69 8.86 9.04
N VAL A 346 -9.90 9.13 8.01
CA VAL A 346 -8.43 9.10 8.06
C VAL A 346 -7.80 10.42 7.62
N GLN A 347 -8.61 11.40 7.22
CA GLN A 347 -8.17 12.70 6.73
C GLN A 347 -7.52 13.52 7.85
N TYR A 348 -6.33 14.04 7.57
CA TYR A 348 -5.52 14.74 8.54
C TYR A 348 -4.46 15.62 7.85
N SER A 349 -4.35 16.87 8.30
CA SER A 349 -3.41 17.86 7.76
C SER A 349 -1.99 17.60 8.27
N ILE A 350 -1.27 16.68 7.64
CA ILE A 350 0.07 16.23 8.05
C ILE A 350 1.08 17.38 8.17
N GLU A 351 1.06 18.34 7.25
CA GLU A 351 2.02 19.45 7.22
C GLU A 351 1.82 20.47 8.36
N LYS A 352 0.66 20.49 9.04
CA LYS A 352 0.36 21.48 10.08
C LYS A 352 0.78 21.05 11.48
N LEU A 353 1.13 19.78 11.71
CA LEU A 353 1.65 19.38 13.01
C LEU A 353 3.17 19.48 13.05
N GLY A 354 3.63 20.40 13.91
CA GLY A 354 5.03 20.62 14.24
C GLY A 354 5.59 19.54 15.17
N VAL A 355 5.56 18.29 14.74
CA VAL A 355 6.37 17.22 15.34
C VAL A 355 7.37 16.72 14.31
#